data_AF-A0A2J0YWZ3-F1
#
_entry.id   AF-A0A2J0YWZ3-F1
#
_cell.length_a   1.000
_cell.length_b   1.000
_cell.length_c   1.000
_cell.angle_alpha   90.00
_cell.angle_beta   90.00
_cell.angle_gamma   90.00
#
_symmetry.space_group_name_H-M   'P 1'
#
loop_
_entity.id
_entity.type
_entity.pdbx_description
1 polymer ?
#
loop_
_entity_poly.entity_id
_entity_poly.type
_entity_poly.pdbx_seq_one_letter_code
_entity_poly.pdbx_strand_id
1 'polypeptide(L)'
;MASEMELNDLKASWLNDPSWDLEETEGFEEHADELRAFAEAHRIQWEKDYQDRIMAKAMALGCPGNFELAAYIDTLEGRIARLEQRLPA
;
A
#
# COMPACT_ATOMS: atom_id res chain seq x y z
N MET A 1 24.47 -6.27 15.90
CA MET A 1 23.40 -7.22 15.59
C MET A 1 22.10 -6.63 16.12
N ALA A 2 21.27 -6.12 15.21
CA ALA A 2 19.89 -5.82 15.56
C ALA A 2 19.20 -7.12 15.98
N SER A 3 18.36 -7.05 17.01
CA SER A 3 17.58 -8.19 17.45
C SER A 3 16.41 -8.44 16.48
N GLU A 4 15.93 -9.68 16.45
CA GLU A 4 14.78 -10.06 15.62
C GLU A 4 13.51 -9.26 15.95
N MET A 5 13.41 -8.77 17.20
CA MET A 5 12.35 -7.86 17.64
C MET A 5 12.46 -6.49 16.97
N GLU A 6 13.65 -5.88 16.97
CA GLU A 6 13.89 -4.58 16.31
C GLU A 6 13.67 -4.66 14.80
N LEU A 7 13.99 -5.80 14.17
CA LEU A 7 13.73 -6.03 12.75
C LEU A 7 12.22 -6.08 12.45
N ASN A 8 11.44 -6.72 13.31
CA ASN A 8 9.98 -6.78 13.16
C ASN A 8 9.33 -5.41 13.40
N ASP A 9 9.82 -4.64 14.36
CA ASP A 9 9.37 -3.28 14.62
C ASP A 9 9.65 -2.36 13.42
N LEU A 10 10.83 -2.50 12.80
CA LEU A 10 11.17 -1.78 11.58
C LEU A 10 10.22 -2.11 10.42
N LYS A 11 9.95 -3.40 10.18
CA LYS A 11 8.98 -3.85 9.16
C LYS A 11 7.58 -3.30 9.43
N ALA A 12 7.15 -3.29 10.69
CA ALA A 12 5.86 -2.75 11.10
C ALA A 12 5.78 -1.23 10.89
N SER A 13 6.85 -0.49 11.20
CA SER A 13 6.94 0.95 10.93
C SER A 13 6.81 1.25 9.43
N TRP A 14 7.57 0.51 8.62
CA TRP A 14 7.55 0.66 7.16
C TRP A 14 6.19 0.28 6.54
N LEU A 15 5.52 -0.74 7.09
CA LEU A 15 4.16 -1.10 6.67
C LEU A 15 3.14 0.04 6.86
N ASN A 16 3.34 0.89 7.87
CA ASN A 16 2.47 2.05 8.11
C ASN A 16 2.79 3.21 7.16
N ASP A 17 4.06 3.39 6.79
CA ASP A 17 4.52 4.44 5.89
C ASP A 17 5.61 3.92 4.94
N PRO A 18 5.26 3.27 3.83
CA PRO A 18 6.22 2.63 2.92
C PRO A 18 6.88 3.65 1.96
N SER A 19 7.25 4.83 2.46
CA SER A 19 7.75 5.94 1.65
C SER A 19 9.28 5.96 1.47
N TRP A 20 10.01 5.08 2.16
CA TRP A 20 11.49 5.01 2.11
C TRP A 20 11.98 3.60 1.77
N ASP A 21 13.25 3.50 1.42
CA ASP A 21 13.92 2.24 1.09
C ASP A 21 14.32 1.50 2.38
N LEU A 22 13.59 0.42 2.68
CA LEU A 22 13.65 -0.28 3.94
C LEU A 22 15.03 -0.90 4.20
N GLU A 23 15.67 -1.39 3.13
CA GLU A 23 16.99 -2.02 3.18
C GLU A 23 18.15 -1.07 3.47
N GLU A 24 17.94 0.24 3.33
CA GLU A 24 18.96 1.27 3.59
C GLU A 24 18.93 1.78 5.04
N THR A 25 18.12 1.14 5.89
CA THR A 25 18.02 1.52 7.31
C THR A 25 19.32 1.20 8.05
N GLU A 26 19.97 2.24 8.59
CA GLU A 26 21.21 2.12 9.37
C GLU A 26 21.03 1.18 10.58
N GLY A 27 22.00 0.28 10.80
CA GLY A 27 21.97 -0.72 11.86
C GLY A 27 21.31 -2.05 11.49
N PHE A 28 20.77 -2.17 10.27
CA PHE A 28 20.14 -3.39 9.73
C PHE A 28 20.82 -3.90 8.45
N GLU A 29 22.08 -3.53 8.20
CA GLU A 29 22.80 -3.87 6.97
C GLU A 29 22.92 -5.39 6.76
N GLU A 30 23.01 -6.16 7.85
CA GLU A 30 23.03 -7.63 7.82
C GLU A 30 21.71 -8.24 7.31
N HIS A 31 20.61 -7.50 7.37
CA HIS A 31 19.27 -7.90 6.94
C HIS A 31 18.80 -7.19 5.66
N ALA A 32 19.67 -6.43 4.98
CA ALA A 32 19.29 -5.62 3.83
C ALA A 32 18.59 -6.45 2.72
N ASP A 33 19.09 -7.65 2.43
CA ASP A 33 18.48 -8.52 1.42
C ASP A 33 17.09 -9.04 1.82
N GLU A 34 16.89 -9.34 3.11
CA GLU A 34 15.60 -9.75 3.67
C GLU A 34 14.59 -8.60 3.61
N LEU A 35 15.03 -7.39 4.01
CA LEU A 35 14.22 -6.18 4.00
C LEU A 35 13.81 -5.77 2.58
N ARG A 36 14.73 -5.88 1.62
CA ARG A 36 14.42 -5.66 0.21
C ARG A 36 13.38 -6.65 -0.31
N ALA A 37 13.56 -7.94 -0.03
CA ALA A 37 12.61 -8.98 -0.43
C ALA A 37 11.22 -8.76 0.19
N PHE A 38 11.18 -8.35 1.47
CA PHE A 38 9.96 -7.99 2.17
C PHE A 38 9.25 -6.80 1.54
N ALA A 39 9.98 -5.70 1.29
CA ALA A 39 9.44 -4.49 0.69
C ALA A 39 8.91 -4.77 -0.73
N GLU A 40 9.65 -5.52 -1.54
CA GLU A 40 9.25 -5.86 -2.89
C GLU A 40 8.00 -6.76 -2.93
N ALA A 41 7.94 -7.78 -2.06
CA ALA A 41 6.76 -8.64 -1.96
C ALA A 41 5.49 -7.85 -1.64
N HIS A 42 5.59 -6.85 -0.77
CA HIS A 42 4.46 -5.99 -0.41
C HIS A 42 4.09 -5.00 -1.51
N ARG A 43 5.07 -4.40 -2.19
CA ARG A 43 4.82 -3.55 -3.37
C ARG A 43 4.07 -4.32 -4.47
N ILE A 44 4.52 -5.54 -4.78
CA ILE A 44 3.85 -6.42 -5.75
C ILE A 44 2.42 -6.76 -5.30
N GLN A 45 2.24 -7.12 -4.04
CA GLN A 45 0.92 -7.47 -3.52
C GLN A 45 -0.04 -6.27 -3.55
N TRP A 46 0.39 -5.09 -3.13
CA TRP A 46 -0.44 -3.89 -3.15
C TRP A 46 -0.80 -3.45 -4.56
N GLU A 47 0.13 -3.55 -5.52
CA GLU A 47 -0.16 -3.26 -6.92
C GLU A 47 -1.22 -4.24 -7.46
N LYS A 48 -1.09 -5.53 -7.14
CA LYS A 48 -2.09 -6.52 -7.52
C LYS A 48 -3.46 -6.25 -6.88
N ASP A 49 -3.49 -5.97 -5.58
CA ASP A 49 -4.73 -5.66 -4.86
C ASP A 49 -5.40 -4.39 -5.41
N TYR A 50 -4.60 -3.40 -5.78
CA TYR A 50 -5.06 -2.20 -6.46
C TYR A 50 -5.68 -2.53 -7.83
N GLN A 51 -4.99 -3.31 -8.67
CA GLN A 51 -5.50 -3.74 -9.97
C GLN A 51 -6.79 -4.54 -9.86
N ASP A 52 -6.85 -5.51 -8.94
CA ASP A 52 -8.03 -6.33 -8.68
C ASP A 52 -9.22 -5.46 -8.21
N ARG A 53 -8.97 -4.47 -7.33
CA ARG A 53 -9.98 -3.51 -6.87
C ARG A 53 -10.53 -2.67 -8.02
N ILE A 54 -9.65 -2.08 -8.83
CA ILE A 54 -10.05 -1.23 -9.96
C ILE A 54 -10.77 -2.04 -11.03
N MET A 55 -10.34 -3.26 -11.30
CA MET A 55 -11.02 -4.17 -12.24
C MET A 55 -12.41 -4.52 -11.75
N ALA A 56 -12.57 -4.92 -10.48
CA ALA A 56 -13.87 -5.19 -9.89
C ALA A 56 -14.79 -3.96 -9.92
N LYS A 57 -14.22 -2.77 -9.64
CA LYS A 57 -14.93 -1.50 -9.73
C LYS A 57 -15.42 -1.21 -11.15
N ALA A 58 -14.57 -1.39 -12.16
CA ALA A 58 -14.93 -1.18 -13.56
C ALA A 58 -16.06 -2.13 -14.00
N MET A 59 -16.03 -3.39 -13.55
CA MET A 59 -17.12 -4.34 -13.79
C MET A 59 -18.43 -3.89 -13.11
N ALA A 60 -18.36 -3.47 -11.84
CA ALA A 60 -19.53 -3.02 -11.08
C ALA A 60 -20.18 -1.76 -11.67
N LEU A 61 -19.38 -0.86 -12.24
CA LEU A 61 -19.85 0.34 -12.94
C LEU A 61 -20.40 0.08 -14.35
N GLY A 62 -20.29 -1.16 -14.85
CA GLY A 62 -20.72 -1.52 -16.21
C GLY A 62 -19.79 -0.99 -17.30
N CYS A 63 -18.55 -0.63 -16.97
CA CYS A 63 -17.54 -0.11 -17.90
C CYS A 63 -16.28 -1.00 -17.94
N PRO A 64 -16.40 -2.31 -18.27
CA PRO A 64 -15.25 -3.21 -18.31
C PRO A 64 -14.17 -2.70 -19.28
N GLY A 65 -12.92 -2.75 -18.85
CA GLY A 65 -11.76 -2.26 -19.62
C GLY A 65 -11.52 -0.75 -19.52
N ASN A 66 -12.45 0.04 -18.97
CA ASN A 66 -12.22 1.46 -18.67
C ASN A 66 -11.72 1.63 -17.23
N PHE A 67 -10.46 1.24 -17.00
CA PHE A 67 -9.84 1.30 -15.69
C PHE A 67 -9.54 2.72 -15.22
N GLU A 68 -9.30 3.65 -16.15
CA GLU A 68 -9.06 5.07 -15.82
C GLU A 68 -10.30 5.69 -15.17
N LEU A 69 -11.48 5.46 -15.75
CA LEU A 69 -12.74 5.94 -15.18
C LEU A 69 -13.02 5.28 -13.82
N ALA A 70 -12.79 3.97 -13.70
CA ALA A 70 -12.99 3.25 -12.44
C ALA A 70 -12.05 3.75 -11.34
N ALA A 71 -10.77 4.00 -11.65
CA ALA A 71 -9.79 4.55 -10.72
C ALA A 71 -10.12 5.99 -10.30
N TYR A 72 -10.60 6.81 -11.23
CA TYR A 72 -11.08 8.14 -10.92
C TYR A 72 -12.27 8.11 -9.96
N ILE A 73 -13.26 7.24 -10.20
CA ILE A 73 -14.42 7.07 -9.33
C ILE A 73 -14.01 6.54 -7.95
N ASP A 74 -13.14 5.53 -7.87
CA ASP A 74 -12.59 5.00 -6.60
C ASP A 74 -11.93 6.12 -5.77
N THR A 75 -11.14 6.98 -6.43
CA THR A 75 -10.51 8.14 -5.80
C THR A 75 -11.54 9.15 -5.29
N LEU A 76 -12.57 9.45 -6.08
CA LEU A 76 -13.63 10.38 -5.69
C LEU A 76 -14.44 9.85 -4.50
N GLU A 77 -14.83 8.57 -4.51
CA GLU A 77 -15.54 7.95 -3.39
C GLU A 77 -14.71 8.00 -2.11
N GLY A 78 -13.41 7.68 -2.18
CA GLY A 78 -12.52 7.78 -1.02
C GLY A 78 -12.34 9.21 -0.49
N ARG A 79 -12.46 10.22 -1.36
CA ARG A 79 -12.45 11.63 -0.95
C ARG A 79 -13.78 12.03 -0.30
N ILE A 80 -14.91 11.59 -0.87
CA ILE A 80 -16.25 11.84 -0.32
C ILE A 80 -16.35 11.23 1.08
N ALA A 81 -15.98 9.96 1.25
CA ALA A 81 -16.03 9.28 2.55
C ALA A 81 -15.20 10.01 3.62
N ARG A 82 -14.00 10.49 3.26
CA ARG A 82 -13.15 11.30 4.16
C ARG A 82 -13.76 12.65 4.52
N LEU A 83 -14.51 13.27 3.61
CA LEU A 83 -15.21 14.53 3.87
C LEU A 83 -16.45 14.31 4.74
N GLU A 84 -17.23 13.26 4.48
CA GLU A 84 -18.39 12.88 5.26
C GLU A 84 -18.02 12.58 6.71
N GLN A 85 -16.89 11.90 6.96
CA GLN A 85 -16.36 11.67 8.32
C GLN A 85 -15.97 12.95 9.07
N ARG A 86 -15.75 14.07 8.37
CA ARG A 86 -15.32 15.35 8.95
C ARG A 86 -16.48 16.31 9.21
N LEU A 87 -17.68 16.01 8.71
CA LEU A 87 -18.86 16.84 8.93
C LEU A 87 -19.50 16.45 10.27
N PRO A 88 -19.75 17.39 11.20
CA PRO A 88 -20.58 17.11 12.37
C PRO A 88 -22.02 16.84 11.92
N ALA A 89 -22.67 15.87 12.57
CA ALA A 89 -24.05 15.46 12.34
C ALA A 89 -25.07 16.59 12.51
#